data_AF-A0A934N5W3-F1
#
_entry.id   AF-A0A934N5W3-F1
#
_cell.length_a   1.000
_cell.length_b   1.000
_cell.length_c   1.000
_cell.angle_alpha   90.00
_cell.angle_beta   90.00
_cell.angle_gamma   90.00
#
_symmetry.space_group_name_H-M   'P 1'
#
loop_
_entity.id
_entity.type
_entity.pdbx_description
1 polymer ?
#
loop_
_entity_poly.entity_id
_entity_poly.type
_entity_poly.pdbx_seq_one_letter_code
_entity_poly.pdbx_strand_id
1 'polypeptide(L)'
;MEHKILLQAVGFILILAGIILTYNPELVISKPIPEDTFRAIERRVRWGLFIGLGILLMFHHQIKPYLFTVAALGMTLTLGAVISRLMGIALDGSVQRQWMWVVVELFMIIGFGLWYANQRT
;
A
#
# COMPACT_ATOMS: atom_id res chain seq x y z
N MET A 1 18.19 -19.67 -2.59
CA MET A 1 18.43 -18.36 -1.95
C MET A 1 18.32 -17.22 -2.96
N GLU A 2 18.82 -17.41 -4.18
CA GLU A 2 18.77 -16.42 -5.28
C GLU A 2 17.37 -15.87 -5.57
N HIS A 3 16.34 -16.72 -5.65
CA HIS A 3 14.96 -16.25 -5.88
C HIS A 3 14.44 -15.33 -4.77
N LYS A 4 14.86 -15.52 -3.51
CA LYS A 4 14.45 -14.63 -2.41
C LYS A 4 15.09 -13.26 -2.56
N ILE A 5 16.40 -13.22 -2.85
CA ILE A 5 17.14 -11.98 -3.07
C ILE A 5 16.55 -11.20 -4.25
N LEU A 6 16.20 -11.91 -5.34
CA LEU A 6 15.53 -11.31 -6.48
C LEU A 6 14.17 -10.69 -6.10
N LEU A 7 13.32 -11.41 -5.37
CA LEU A 7 12.03 -10.91 -4.92
C LEU A 7 12.17 -9.69 -4.00
N GLN A 8 13.16 -9.70 -3.10
CA GLN A 8 13.45 -8.56 -2.23
C GLN A 8 13.95 -7.35 -3.01
N ALA A 9 14.82 -7.54 -4.01
CA ALA A 9 15.30 -6.47 -4.86
C ALA A 9 14.15 -5.86 -5.68
N VAL A 10 13.29 -6.68 -6.28
CA VAL A 10 12.09 -6.22 -6.98
C VAL A 10 11.15 -5.51 -6.00
N GLY A 11 10.94 -6.07 -4.81
CA GLY A 11 10.09 -5.48 -3.77
C GLY A 11 10.59 -4.09 -3.35
N PHE A 12 11.89 -3.93 -3.15
CA PHE A 12 12.52 -2.66 -2.84
C PHE A 12 12.31 -1.63 -3.96
N ILE A 13 12.52 -2.02 -5.22
CA ILE A 13 12.29 -1.15 -6.38
C ILE A 13 10.82 -0.71 -6.44
N LEU A 14 9.87 -1.63 -6.21
CA LEU A 14 8.44 -1.31 -6.18
C LEU A 14 8.07 -0.36 -5.05
N ILE A 15 8.65 -0.50 -3.86
CA ILE A 15 8.43 0.43 -2.75
C ILE A 15 8.93 1.82 -3.14
N LEU A 16 10.15 1.93 -3.67
CA LEU A 16 10.70 3.21 -4.11
C LEU A 16 9.83 3.85 -5.19
N ALA A 17 9.45 3.09 -6.21
CA ALA A 17 8.56 3.57 -7.27
C ALA A 17 7.21 4.03 -6.70
N GLY A 18 6.61 3.25 -5.80
CA GLY A 18 5.36 3.60 -5.13
C GLY A 18 5.47 4.89 -4.34
N ILE A 19 6.52 5.08 -3.54
CA ILE A 19 6.76 6.32 -2.79
C ILE A 19 6.93 7.51 -3.74
N ILE A 20 7.74 7.38 -4.78
CA ILE A 20 7.99 8.43 -5.76
C ILE A 20 6.68 8.84 -6.45
N LEU A 21 5.86 7.87 -6.86
CA LEU A 21 4.61 8.13 -7.57
C LEU A 21 3.50 8.64 -6.64
N THR A 22 3.48 8.23 -5.37
CA THR A 22 2.62 8.85 -4.35
C THR A 22 3.02 10.30 -4.12
N TYR A 23 4.31 10.61 -4.04
CA TYR A 23 4.84 11.96 -3.85
C TYR A 23 4.62 12.85 -5.07
N ASN A 24 4.83 12.33 -6.28
CA ASN A 24 4.61 13.05 -7.53
C ASN A 24 3.92 12.16 -8.58
N PRO A 25 2.58 12.12 -8.59
CA PRO A 25 1.82 11.31 -9.53
C PRO A 25 1.86 11.86 -10.97
N GLU A 26 2.38 13.07 -11.20
CA GLU A 26 2.46 13.69 -12.53
C GLU A 26 3.53 13.08 -13.42
N LEU A 27 4.51 12.38 -12.84
CA LEU A 27 5.53 11.65 -13.57
C LEU A 27 4.94 10.63 -14.55
N VAL A 28 3.71 10.16 -14.29
CA VAL A 28 3.01 9.18 -15.13
C VAL A 28 1.63 9.68 -15.57
N ILE A 29 0.97 10.53 -14.79
CA ILE A 29 -0.38 11.03 -15.12
C ILE A 29 -0.30 12.46 -15.64
N SER A 30 -0.58 12.64 -16.94
CA SER A 30 -0.60 13.97 -17.58
C SER A 30 -1.87 14.79 -17.31
N LYS A 31 -2.83 14.25 -16.55
CA LYS A 31 -4.06 14.97 -16.19
C LYS A 31 -3.77 16.03 -15.10
N PRO A 32 -4.43 17.20 -15.15
CA PRO A 32 -4.27 18.22 -14.11
C PRO A 32 -4.64 17.68 -12.73
N ILE A 33 -4.00 18.23 -11.69
CA ILE A 33 -4.35 17.89 -10.30
C ILE A 33 -5.80 18.32 -10.06
N PRO A 34 -6.67 17.44 -9.52
CA PRO A 34 -8.02 17.83 -9.13
C PRO A 34 -7.99 18.96 -8.10
N GLU A 35 -8.85 19.96 -8.26
CA GLU A 35 -8.98 21.07 -7.28
C GLU A 35 -9.55 20.61 -5.93
N ASP A 36 -10.33 19.52 -5.94
CA ASP A 36 -10.85 18.89 -4.73
C ASP A 36 -9.76 18.09 -4.01
N THR A 37 -9.44 18.50 -2.78
CA THR A 37 -8.44 17.85 -1.92
C THR A 37 -8.70 16.35 -1.77
N PHE A 38 -9.96 15.94 -1.63
CA PHE A 38 -10.29 14.52 -1.50
C PHE A 38 -9.85 13.74 -2.75
N ARG A 39 -10.20 14.22 -3.95
CA ARG A 39 -9.79 13.58 -5.22
C ARG A 39 -8.28 13.65 -5.47
N ALA A 40 -7.61 14.71 -5.06
CA ALA A 40 -6.15 14.82 -5.14
C ALA A 40 -5.46 13.71 -4.33
N ILE A 41 -5.92 13.48 -3.10
CA ILE A 41 -5.41 12.41 -2.23
C ILE A 41 -5.73 11.03 -2.83
N GLU A 42 -6.96 10.79 -3.29
CA GLU A 42 -7.33 9.51 -3.91
C GLU A 42 -6.48 9.18 -5.15
N ARG A 43 -6.01 10.19 -5.90
CA ARG A 43 -5.07 9.98 -7.00
C ARG A 43 -3.73 9.44 -6.50
N ARG A 44 -3.24 9.91 -5.35
CA ARG A 44 -1.99 9.44 -4.73
C ARG A 44 -2.14 8.06 -4.09
N VAL A 45 -3.26 7.80 -3.42
CA VAL A 45 -3.55 6.53 -2.73
C VAL A 45 -3.42 5.32 -3.66
N ARG A 46 -3.76 5.47 -4.95
CA ARG A 46 -3.62 4.42 -5.97
C ARG A 46 -2.20 3.87 -6.08
N TRP A 47 -1.19 4.72 -5.89
CA TRP A 47 0.21 4.32 -5.95
C TRP A 47 0.65 3.53 -4.70
N GLY A 48 -0.17 3.55 -3.64
CA GLY A 48 -0.03 2.66 -2.49
C GLY A 48 -0.09 1.18 -2.84
N LEU A 49 -0.68 0.81 -3.98
CA LEU A 49 -0.60 -0.55 -4.53
C LEU A 49 0.86 -1.01 -4.70
N PHE A 50 1.72 -0.16 -5.25
CA PHE A 50 3.14 -0.50 -5.49
C PHE A 50 3.90 -0.65 -4.17
N ILE A 51 3.61 0.21 -3.20
CA ILE A 51 4.16 0.10 -1.85
C ILE A 51 3.74 -1.24 -1.23
N GLY A 52 2.44 -1.56 -1.27
CA GLY A 52 1.92 -2.79 -0.69
C GLY A 52 2.47 -4.05 -1.35
N LEU A 53 2.49 -4.11 -2.69
CA LEU A 53 3.09 -5.22 -3.42
C LEU A 53 4.59 -5.34 -3.14
N GLY A 54 5.31 -4.22 -3.06
CA GLY A 54 6.72 -4.25 -2.74
C GLY A 54 7.01 -4.76 -1.32
N ILE A 55 6.18 -4.39 -0.33
CA ILE A 55 6.25 -4.95 1.03
C ILE A 55 5.98 -6.46 1.00
N LEU A 56 4.96 -6.90 0.26
CA LEU A 56 4.66 -8.33 0.11
C LEU A 56 5.88 -9.10 -0.42
N LEU A 57 6.50 -8.62 -1.49
CA LEU A 57 7.66 -9.28 -2.09
C LEU A 57 8.90 -9.26 -1.18
N MET A 58 9.06 -8.24 -0.32
CA MET A 58 10.16 -8.19 0.64
C MET A 58 10.04 -9.21 1.76
N PHE A 59 8.82 -9.52 2.22
CA PHE A 59 8.61 -10.26 3.46
C PHE A 59 7.91 -11.62 3.27
N HIS A 60 7.12 -11.80 2.21
CA HIS A 60 6.29 -12.99 1.99
C HIS A 60 6.73 -13.79 0.76
N HIS A 61 7.62 -14.76 0.98
CA HIS A 61 8.24 -15.54 -0.10
C HIS A 61 7.60 -16.92 -0.33
N GLN A 62 6.56 -17.25 0.42
CA GLN A 62 5.90 -18.56 0.37
C GLN A 62 4.52 -18.41 -0.26
N ILE A 63 4.27 -19.09 -1.37
CA ILE A 63 2.96 -19.01 -2.05
C ILE A 63 1.93 -19.94 -1.37
N LYS A 64 2.39 -21.08 -0.84
CA LYS A 64 1.57 -22.03 -0.10
C LYS A 64 1.85 -21.90 1.40
N PRO A 65 0.83 -21.93 2.27
CA PRO A 65 -0.60 -22.10 1.96
C PRO A 65 -1.22 -20.88 1.27
N TYR A 66 -2.19 -21.09 0.36
CA TYR A 66 -2.78 -19.98 -0.42
C TYR A 66 -3.53 -18.99 0.45
N LEU A 67 -4.25 -19.46 1.47
CA LEU A 67 -4.99 -18.60 2.39
C LEU A 67 -4.04 -17.68 3.19
N PHE A 68 -2.84 -18.15 3.50
CA PHE A 68 -1.81 -17.38 4.18
C PHE A 68 -1.31 -16.24 3.29
N THR A 69 -1.09 -16.53 2.01
CA THR A 69 -0.74 -15.54 0.98
C THR A 69 -1.84 -14.52 0.76
N VAL A 70 -3.12 -14.92 0.78
CA VAL A 70 -4.25 -13.98 0.67
C VAL A 70 -4.30 -13.03 1.85
N ALA A 71 -4.10 -13.53 3.08
CA ALA A 71 -4.07 -12.68 4.27
C ALA A 71 -2.89 -11.70 4.23
N ALA A 72 -1.70 -12.16 3.82
CA ALA A 72 -0.52 -11.31 3.64
C ALA A 72 -0.74 -10.24 2.56
N LEU A 73 -1.34 -10.61 1.42
CA LEU A 73 -1.67 -9.69 0.34
C LEU A 73 -2.63 -8.61 0.83
N GLY A 74 -3.73 -8.98 1.48
CA GLY A 74 -4.70 -8.04 2.04
C GLY A 74 -4.05 -7.06 3.02
N MET A 75 -3.26 -7.57 3.97
CA MET A 75 -2.55 -6.74 4.95
C MET A 75 -1.58 -5.75 4.29
N THR A 76 -0.73 -6.23 3.39
CA THR A 76 0.33 -5.41 2.77
C THR A 76 -0.23 -4.38 1.79
N LEU A 77 -1.24 -4.73 0.99
CA LEU A 77 -1.94 -3.77 0.12
C LEU A 77 -2.62 -2.67 0.92
N THR A 78 -3.28 -3.03 2.02
CA THR A 78 -3.95 -2.06 2.89
C THR A 78 -2.93 -1.15 3.57
N LEU A 79 -1.79 -1.71 4.02
CA LEU A 79 -0.69 -0.93 4.57
C LEU A 79 -0.11 0.08 3.55
N GLY A 80 0.10 -0.36 2.30
CA GLY A 80 0.55 0.53 1.23
C GLY A 80 -0.44 1.67 0.92
N ALA A 81 -1.75 1.37 0.97
CA ALA A 81 -2.81 2.37 0.83
C ALA A 81 -2.77 3.39 1.98
N VAL A 82 -2.67 2.95 3.24
CA VAL A 82 -2.55 3.83 4.42
C VAL A 82 -1.33 4.75 4.29
N ILE A 83 -0.16 4.20 3.98
CA ILE A 83 1.08 4.98 3.82
C ILE A 83 0.87 6.08 2.77
N SER A 84 0.27 5.73 1.63
CA SER A 84 0.03 6.69 0.55
C SER A 84 -1.03 7.72 0.89
N ARG A 85 -2.07 7.32 1.64
CA ARG A 85 -3.12 8.22 2.12
C ARG A 85 -2.59 9.23 3.11
N LEU A 86 -1.78 8.78 4.08
CA LEU A 86 -1.14 9.66 5.05
C LEU A 86 -0.19 10.65 4.37
N MET A 87 0.56 10.20 3.37
CA MET A 87 1.39 11.09 2.54
C MET A 87 0.53 12.10 1.77
N GLY A 88 -0.57 11.66 1.16
CA GLY A 88 -1.51 12.56 0.48
C GLY A 88 -2.11 13.61 1.43
N ILE A 89 -2.53 13.21 2.63
CA ILE A 89 -3.03 14.12 3.66
C ILE A 89 -1.95 15.16 4.05
N ALA A 90 -0.70 14.73 4.18
CA ALA A 90 0.41 15.61 4.51
C ALA A 90 0.75 16.62 3.40
N LEU A 91 0.56 16.25 2.12
CA LEU A 91 0.93 17.05 0.96
C LEU A 91 -0.21 17.94 0.44
N ASP A 92 -1.43 17.40 0.32
CA ASP A 92 -2.57 18.08 -0.30
C ASP A 92 -3.54 18.68 0.75
N GLY A 93 -3.36 18.34 2.03
CA GLY A 93 -4.15 18.86 3.14
C GLY A 93 -5.08 17.82 3.80
N SER A 94 -5.67 18.22 4.92
CA SER A 94 -6.48 17.32 5.76
C SER A 94 -7.97 17.45 5.49
N VAL A 95 -8.65 16.32 5.25
CA VAL A 95 -10.10 16.23 5.07
C VAL A 95 -10.67 15.14 5.97
N GLN A 96 -11.75 15.41 6.69
CA GLN A 96 -12.36 14.46 7.63
C GLN A 96 -12.71 13.11 6.99
N ARG A 97 -13.20 13.12 5.74
CA ARG A 97 -13.52 11.91 4.99
C ARG A 97 -12.29 11.02 4.76
N GLN A 98 -11.09 11.59 4.63
CA GLN A 98 -9.86 10.84 4.47
C GLN A 98 -9.47 10.11 5.77
N TRP A 99 -9.66 10.75 6.93
CA TRP A 99 -9.43 10.11 8.22
C TRP A 99 -10.40 8.96 8.51
N MET A 100 -11.65 9.07 8.06
CA MET A 100 -12.59 7.94 8.13
C MET A 100 -12.05 6.73 7.34
N TRP A 101 -11.49 6.95 6.14
CA TRP A 101 -10.85 5.87 5.38
C TRP A 101 -9.62 5.32 6.07
N VAL A 102 -8.75 6.15 6.65
CA VAL A 102 -7.60 5.68 7.44
C VAL A 102 -8.07 4.74 8.56
N VAL A 103 -9.13 5.11 9.29
CA VAL A 103 -9.67 4.25 10.36
C VAL A 103 -10.16 2.91 9.80
N VAL A 104 -10.90 2.91 8.69
CA VAL A 104 -11.35 1.68 8.02
C VAL A 104 -10.15 0.81 7.60
N GLU A 105 -9.14 1.42 7.00
CA GLU A 105 -7.93 0.72 6.57
C GLU A 105 -7.15 0.13 7.76
N LEU A 106 -7.09 0.82 8.90
CA LEU A 106 -6.50 0.29 10.12
C LEU A 106 -7.28 -0.93 10.66
N PHE A 107 -8.61 -0.89 10.65
CA PHE A 107 -9.43 -2.06 11.00
C PHE A 107 -9.19 -3.23 10.05
N MET A 108 -9.04 -2.97 8.75
CA MET A 108 -8.70 -4.00 7.76
C MET A 108 -7.31 -4.59 8.02
N ILE A 109 -6.29 -3.78 8.33
CA ILE A 109 -4.95 -4.26 8.69
C ILE A 109 -5.02 -5.16 9.91
N ILE A 110 -5.77 -4.78 10.95
CA ILE A 110 -5.97 -5.61 12.15
C ILE A 110 -6.66 -6.92 11.78
N GLY A 111 -7.74 -6.87 11.01
CA GLY A 111 -8.49 -8.05 10.57
C GLY A 111 -7.63 -9.04 9.78
N PHE A 112 -6.89 -8.54 8.78
CA PHE A 112 -5.95 -9.37 8.01
C PHE A 112 -4.80 -9.88 8.86
N GLY A 113 -4.27 -9.07 9.79
CA GLY A 113 -3.19 -9.46 10.70
C GLY A 113 -3.61 -10.59 11.65
N LEU A 114 -4.82 -10.51 12.22
CA LEU A 114 -5.39 -11.57 13.05
C LEU A 114 -5.64 -12.85 12.23
N TRP A 115 -6.16 -12.71 11.01
CA TRP A 115 -6.37 -13.86 10.13
C TRP A 115 -5.04 -14.52 9.72
N TYR A 116 -4.02 -13.72 9.43
CA TYR A 116 -2.67 -14.19 9.11
C TYR A 116 -2.05 -14.92 10.31
N ALA A 117 -2.21 -14.40 11.53
CA ALA A 117 -1.72 -15.03 12.75
C ALA A 117 -2.40 -16.39 13.01
N ASN A 118 -3.72 -16.47 12.83
CA ASN A 118 -4.49 -17.70 13.03
C ASN A 118 -4.09 -18.83 12.07
N GLN A 119 -3.53 -18.50 10.90
CA GLN A 119 -3.03 -19.50 9.95
C GLN A 119 -1.61 -19.99 10.25
N ARG A 120 -0.91 -19.33 11.19
CA ARG A 120 0.44 -19.71 11.60
C ARG A 120 0.43 -20.68 12.79
N THR A 121 -0.61 -20.59 13.63
CA THR A 121 -0.96 -21.56 14.69
C THR A 121 -1.60 -22.81 14.10
#